data_AF-A0A6G3XFQ8-F1
#
_entry.id   AF-A0A6G3XFQ8-F1
#
_cell.length_a   1.000
_cell.length_b   1.000
_cell.length_c   1.000
_cell.angle_alpha   90.00
_cell.angle_beta   90.00
_cell.angle_gamma   90.00
#
_symmetry.space_group_name_H-M   'P 1'
#
loop_
_entity.id
_entity.type
_entity.pdbx_description
1 polymer ?
#
loop_
_entity_poly.entity_id
_entity_poly.type
_entity_poly.pdbx_seq_one_letter_code
_entity_poly.pdbx_strand_id
1 'polypeptide(L)'
;DGSVHRYDAFALLELSALIKDCSAHAQIVTHDTAQQGFGERTEFCVGGPMSNQRMAAHLRTLLPGVRINIEQDPGPDRVAFQIGSERYRLEPGSSEYVLLARLTGGQDARPVFLFCGQRAITNQAATRYVARNHEKLRRKHGGKSFCLLLK
;
A
#
# COMPACT_ATOMS: atom_id res chain seq x y z
N ASP A 1 -1.18 21.21 -4.03
CA ASP A 1 -1.73 20.73 -2.75
C ASP A 1 -3.13 20.14 -2.80
N GLY A 2 -4.11 20.69 -3.52
CA GLY A 2 -5.47 20.09 -3.56
C GLY A 2 -5.60 18.71 -4.24
N SER A 3 -4.67 18.33 -5.13
CA SER A 3 -4.75 17.04 -5.85
C SER A 3 -4.41 15.83 -4.99
N VAL A 4 -3.44 15.94 -4.07
CA VAL A 4 -3.06 14.87 -3.14
C VAL A 4 -4.23 14.54 -2.22
N HIS A 5 -4.82 15.57 -1.58
CA HIS A 5 -6.02 15.41 -0.74
C HIS A 5 -7.21 14.80 -1.48
N ARG A 6 -7.39 15.13 -2.77
CA ARG A 6 -8.44 14.54 -3.60
C ARG A 6 -8.22 13.03 -3.83
N TYR A 7 -7.00 12.61 -4.10
CA TYR A 7 -6.70 11.19 -4.32
C TYR A 7 -6.83 10.36 -3.05
N ASP A 8 -6.37 10.88 -1.92
CA ASP A 8 -6.52 10.23 -0.62
C ASP A 8 -8.02 10.08 -0.25
N ALA A 9 -8.83 11.12 -0.48
CA ALA A 9 -10.27 11.06 -0.26
C ALA A 9 -10.95 9.98 -1.11
N PHE A 10 -10.61 9.86 -2.40
CA PHE A 10 -11.17 8.81 -3.25
C PHE A 10 -10.71 7.41 -2.85
N ALA A 11 -9.43 7.24 -2.50
CA ALA A 11 -8.94 5.96 -1.99
C ALA A 11 -9.71 5.55 -0.72
N LEU A 12 -9.96 6.48 0.20
CA LEU A 12 -10.75 6.20 1.40
C LEU A 12 -12.21 5.82 1.06
N LEU A 13 -12.85 6.48 0.10
CA LEU A 13 -14.21 6.13 -0.34
C LEU A 13 -14.27 4.72 -0.94
N GLU A 14 -13.31 4.40 -1.81
CA GLU A 14 -13.23 3.08 -2.46
C GLU A 14 -12.93 1.96 -1.45
N LEU A 15 -12.03 2.20 -0.48
CA LEU A 15 -11.79 1.25 0.61
C LEU A 15 -13.00 1.10 1.52
N SER A 16 -13.70 2.20 1.84
CA SER A 16 -14.88 2.15 2.72
C SER A 16 -15.98 1.29 2.11
N ALA A 17 -16.20 1.37 0.80
CA ALA A 17 -17.14 0.50 0.10
C ALA A 17 -16.73 -0.98 0.24
N LEU A 18 -15.46 -1.30 -0.02
CA LEU A 18 -14.94 -2.66 0.11
C LEU A 18 -15.06 -3.22 1.55
N ILE A 19 -14.71 -2.41 2.55
CA ILE A 19 -14.78 -2.82 3.96
C ILE A 19 -16.24 -3.08 4.36
N LYS A 20 -17.17 -2.26 3.88
CA LYS A 20 -18.61 -2.44 4.11
C LYS A 20 -19.14 -3.71 3.45
N ASP A 21 -18.71 -4.02 2.22
CA ASP A 21 -19.07 -5.27 1.52
C ASP A 21 -18.57 -6.52 2.27
N CYS A 22 -17.50 -6.36 3.06
CA CYS A 22 -16.97 -7.39 3.94
C CYS A 22 -17.65 -7.43 5.33
N SER A 23 -18.71 -6.66 5.55
CA SER A 23 -19.41 -6.50 6.84
C SER A 23 -18.47 -6.10 8.00
N ALA A 24 -17.44 -5.33 7.69
CA ALA A 24 -16.47 -4.84 8.66
C ALA A 24 -16.64 -3.33 8.94
N HIS A 25 -16.04 -2.85 10.03
CA HIS A 25 -16.02 -1.44 10.39
C HIS A 25 -14.61 -0.87 10.23
N ALA A 26 -14.49 0.27 9.56
CA ALA A 26 -13.22 0.98 9.38
C ALA A 26 -13.03 2.04 10.46
N GLN A 27 -11.80 2.19 10.95
CA GLN A 27 -11.34 3.33 11.72
C GLN A 27 -10.18 3.97 10.96
N ILE A 28 -10.29 5.26 10.63
CA ILE A 28 -9.19 6.00 10.01
C ILE A 28 -8.23 6.42 11.12
N VAL A 29 -6.95 6.07 10.95
CA VAL A 29 -5.88 6.40 11.90
C VAL A 29 -4.84 7.24 11.17
N THR A 30 -4.48 8.39 11.73
CA THR A 30 -3.43 9.25 11.17
C THR A 30 -2.04 8.68 11.49
N HIS A 31 -1.08 8.99 10.62
CA HIS A 31 0.28 8.44 10.59
C HIS A 31 1.09 8.65 11.88
N ASP A 32 0.70 9.61 12.74
CA ASP A 32 1.40 9.97 13.99
C ASP A 32 0.82 9.27 15.23
N THR A 33 -0.25 8.49 15.09
CA THR A 33 -0.89 7.83 16.23
C THR A 33 -0.22 6.49 16.50
N ALA A 34 0.54 6.40 17.59
CA ALA A 34 1.08 5.14 18.09
C ALA A 34 -0.06 4.24 18.60
N GLN A 35 -0.63 3.40 17.75
CA GLN A 35 -1.60 2.40 18.18
C GLN A 35 -1.39 1.02 17.55
N GLN A 36 -1.36 0.04 18.45
CA GLN A 36 -1.61 -1.40 18.24
C GLN A 36 -0.48 -2.20 17.58
N GLY A 37 -0.21 -3.37 18.18
CA GLY A 37 0.79 -4.32 17.69
C GLY A 37 0.43 -4.84 16.31
N PHE A 38 1.46 -5.17 15.52
CA PHE A 38 1.29 -5.81 14.22
C PHE A 38 0.42 -7.06 14.34
N GLY A 39 -0.63 -7.15 13.52
CA GLY A 39 -1.46 -8.36 13.43
C GLY A 39 -2.66 -8.42 14.39
N GLU A 40 -2.89 -7.42 15.25
CA GLU A 40 -4.08 -7.38 16.11
C GLU A 40 -5.38 -7.13 15.31
N ARG A 41 -5.29 -6.32 14.25
CA ARG A 41 -6.42 -5.96 13.38
C ARG A 41 -6.02 -6.00 11.93
N THR A 42 -7.01 -6.19 11.06
CA THR A 42 -6.78 -6.01 9.62
C THR A 42 -6.55 -4.54 9.36
N GLU A 43 -5.44 -4.22 8.70
CA GLU A 43 -4.99 -2.85 8.47
C GLU A 43 -4.87 -2.58 6.96
N PHE A 44 -5.24 -1.38 6.53
CA PHE A 44 -5.05 -0.88 5.17
C PHE A 44 -4.11 0.33 5.22
N CYS A 45 -2.84 0.12 4.88
CA CYS A 45 -1.82 1.15 4.90
C CYS A 45 -1.70 1.75 3.49
N VAL A 46 -2.03 3.03 3.36
CA VAL A 46 -2.02 3.75 2.07
C VAL A 46 -0.98 4.86 2.11
N GLY A 47 -0.22 5.03 1.03
CA GLY A 47 0.81 6.07 0.93
C GLY A 47 2.23 5.50 0.82
N GLY A 48 3.17 6.38 0.52
CA GLY A 48 4.59 6.03 0.47
C GLY A 48 5.25 6.06 1.86
N PRO A 49 6.39 5.38 2.06
CA PRO A 49 7.10 5.33 3.34
C PRO A 49 7.64 6.69 3.82
N MET A 50 7.74 7.69 2.93
CA MET A 50 8.18 9.04 3.28
C MET A 50 7.16 9.80 4.13
N SER A 51 5.87 9.65 3.82
CA SER A 51 4.77 10.35 4.51
C SER A 51 4.02 9.45 5.49
N ASN A 52 4.39 8.17 5.57
CA ASN A 52 3.71 7.18 6.38
C ASN A 52 4.75 6.27 7.08
N GLN A 53 5.09 6.62 8.33
CA GLN A 53 6.06 5.85 9.12
C GLN A 53 5.63 4.40 9.35
N ARG A 54 4.31 4.16 9.42
CA ARG A 54 3.74 2.82 9.56
C ARG A 54 3.96 1.99 8.29
N MET A 55 3.81 2.59 7.11
CA MET A 55 4.20 1.96 5.84
C MET A 55 5.68 1.58 5.83
N ALA A 56 6.56 2.50 6.25
CA ALA A 56 8.00 2.24 6.32
C ALA A 56 8.33 1.05 7.25
N ALA A 57 7.63 0.94 8.39
CA ALA A 57 7.78 -0.17 9.32
C ALA A 57 7.32 -1.51 8.71
N HIS A 58 6.15 -1.54 8.06
CA HIS A 58 5.65 -2.75 7.39
C HIS A 58 6.59 -3.23 6.30
N LEU A 59 7.12 -2.33 5.46
CA LEU A 59 8.06 -2.70 4.39
C LEU A 59 9.33 -3.33 4.97
N ARG A 60 9.93 -2.71 5.99
CA ARG A 60 11.16 -3.22 6.63
C ARG A 60 10.97 -4.60 7.24
N THR A 61 9.83 -4.83 7.91
CA THR A 61 9.57 -6.07 8.66
C THR A 61 9.06 -7.20 7.77
N LEU A 62 8.16 -6.91 6.83
CA LEU A 62 7.39 -7.92 6.09
C LEU A 62 7.83 -8.08 4.63
N LEU A 63 8.57 -7.11 4.06
CA LEU A 63 9.07 -7.15 2.69
C LEU A 63 10.54 -6.69 2.60
N PRO A 64 11.48 -7.35 3.29
CA PRO A 64 12.88 -6.92 3.31
C PRO A 64 13.57 -6.94 1.92
N GLY A 65 13.00 -7.65 0.95
CA GLY A 65 13.45 -7.67 -0.45
C GLY A 65 12.98 -6.48 -1.30
N VAL A 66 12.15 -5.61 -0.76
CA VAL A 66 11.66 -4.39 -1.43
C VAL A 66 12.27 -3.17 -0.74
N ARG A 67 13.00 -2.36 -1.51
CA ARG A 67 13.48 -1.05 -1.07
C ARG A 67 12.83 0.04 -1.90
N ILE A 68 12.59 1.19 -1.27
CA ILE A 68 12.05 2.37 -1.91
C ILE A 68 13.05 3.48 -1.66
N ASN A 69 13.46 4.20 -2.69
CA ASN A 69 14.30 5.36 -2.49
C ASN A 69 13.49 6.46 -1.79
N ILE A 70 13.91 6.79 -0.58
CA ILE A 70 13.32 7.79 0.30
C ILE A 70 14.24 9.01 0.49
N GLU A 71 15.37 9.06 -0.23
CA GLU A 71 16.27 10.19 -0.18
C GLU A 71 15.56 11.45 -0.70
N GLN A 72 15.88 12.58 -0.07
CA GLN A 72 15.30 13.88 -0.44
C GLN A 72 15.97 14.48 -1.67
N ASP A 73 17.11 13.92 -2.08
CA ASP A 73 17.88 14.42 -3.20
C ASP A 73 17.09 14.31 -4.51
N PRO A 74 17.03 15.39 -5.31
CA PRO A 74 16.40 15.34 -6.61
C PRO A 74 17.23 14.41 -7.52
N GLY A 75 16.59 13.36 -8.02
CA GLY A 75 17.25 12.40 -8.89
C GLY A 75 16.28 11.46 -9.60
N PRO A 76 16.75 10.75 -10.64
CA PRO A 76 15.91 9.83 -11.43
C PRO A 76 15.43 8.62 -10.62
N ASP A 77 16.09 8.36 -9.48
CA ASP A 77 15.75 7.26 -8.59
C ASP A 77 14.83 7.68 -7.46
N ARG A 78 14.38 8.95 -7.38
CA ARG A 78 13.42 9.38 -6.35
C ARG A 78 12.18 8.50 -6.41
N VAL A 79 11.76 7.97 -5.26
CA VAL A 79 10.65 7.01 -5.10
C VAL A 79 10.76 5.74 -5.97
N ALA A 80 11.93 5.44 -6.55
CA ALA A 80 12.13 4.22 -7.31
C ALA A 80 12.03 2.99 -6.41
N PHE A 81 11.39 1.93 -6.90
CA PHE A 81 11.44 0.63 -6.25
C PHE A 81 12.72 -0.09 -6.66
N GLN A 82 13.35 -0.75 -5.70
CA GLN A 82 14.39 -1.73 -5.92
C GLN A 82 13.89 -3.06 -5.36
N ILE A 83 13.68 -4.03 -6.25
CA ILE A 83 13.17 -5.37 -5.91
C ILE A 83 14.18 -6.39 -6.41
N GLY A 84 14.92 -7.00 -5.49
CA GLY A 84 16.11 -7.77 -5.87
C GLY A 84 17.10 -6.89 -6.65
N SER A 85 17.50 -7.31 -7.84
CA SER A 85 18.37 -6.55 -8.75
C SER A 85 17.62 -5.55 -9.64
N GLU A 86 16.29 -5.65 -9.74
CA GLU A 86 15.50 -4.81 -10.64
C GLU A 86 15.16 -3.46 -10.03
N ARG A 87 15.19 -2.42 -10.88
CA ARG A 87 14.88 -1.05 -10.51
C ARG A 87 13.72 -0.51 -11.34
N TYR A 88 12.72 0.04 -10.66
CA TYR A 88 11.51 0.58 -11.27
C TYR A 88 11.41 2.07 -10.96
N ARG A 89 11.85 2.89 -11.91
CA ARG A 89 11.82 4.36 -11.80
C ARG A 89 10.42 4.90 -12.03
N LEU A 90 10.16 6.06 -11.43
CA LEU A 90 8.97 6.83 -11.73
C LEU A 90 9.19 7.62 -13.04
N GLU A 91 8.39 7.32 -14.05
CA GLU A 91 8.27 8.11 -15.28
C GLU A 91 6.85 8.66 -15.37
N PRO A 92 6.60 9.91 -14.94
CA PRO A 92 5.25 10.45 -14.86
C PRO A 92 4.49 10.35 -16.19
N GLY A 93 3.30 9.75 -16.16
CA GLY A 93 2.45 9.55 -17.34
C GLY A 93 2.88 8.42 -18.29
N SER A 94 3.97 7.70 -18.00
CA SER A 94 4.48 6.59 -18.83
C SER A 94 4.58 5.30 -18.01
N SER A 95 5.40 5.31 -16.97
CA SER A 95 5.71 4.15 -16.15
C SER A 95 5.66 4.57 -14.68
N GLU A 96 4.50 4.37 -14.06
CA GLU A 96 4.30 4.65 -12.64
C GLU A 96 3.92 3.35 -11.97
N TYR A 97 4.45 3.11 -10.77
CA TYR A 97 4.28 1.83 -10.11
C TYR A 97 3.61 1.97 -8.75
N VAL A 98 2.96 0.89 -8.33
CA VAL A 98 2.43 0.72 -6.98
C VAL A 98 2.62 -0.71 -6.50
N LEU A 99 3.15 -0.82 -5.28
CA LEU A 99 3.24 -2.07 -4.57
C LEU A 99 1.92 -2.32 -3.86
N LEU A 100 1.19 -3.34 -4.32
CA LEU A 100 -0.02 -3.84 -3.69
C LEU A 100 0.30 -5.16 -2.97
N ALA A 101 0.16 -5.18 -1.65
CA ALA A 101 0.44 -6.38 -0.87
C ALA A 101 -0.68 -6.70 0.11
N ARG A 102 -0.82 -7.99 0.42
CA ARG A 102 -1.52 -8.50 1.61
C ARG A 102 -0.50 -9.35 2.36
N LEU A 103 -0.20 -9.02 3.61
CA LEU A 103 0.87 -9.66 4.36
C LEU A 103 0.37 -10.05 5.76
N THR A 104 0.85 -11.17 6.28
CA THR A 104 0.58 -11.65 7.64
C THR A 104 1.90 -11.93 8.34
N GLY A 105 2.12 -11.33 9.52
CA GLY A 105 3.40 -11.38 10.25
C GLY A 105 3.64 -12.63 11.10
N GLY A 106 2.73 -13.60 11.11
CA GLY A 106 2.83 -14.84 11.90
C GLY A 106 1.59 -15.73 11.75
N GLN A 107 1.60 -16.89 12.43
CA GLN A 107 0.38 -17.70 12.58
C GLN A 107 -0.68 -16.89 13.34
N ASP A 108 -1.91 -16.90 12.83
CA ASP A 108 -3.09 -16.23 13.39
C ASP A 108 -3.10 -14.68 13.40
N ALA A 109 -2.05 -14.04 12.88
CA ALA A 109 -2.04 -12.58 12.71
C ALA A 109 -3.06 -12.11 11.67
N ARG A 110 -3.80 -11.04 11.97
CA ARG A 110 -4.65 -10.35 10.99
C ARG A 110 -3.79 -9.71 9.89
N PRO A 111 -4.26 -9.71 8.63
CA PRO A 111 -3.46 -9.22 7.52
C PRO A 111 -3.33 -7.70 7.51
N VAL A 112 -2.18 -7.21 7.06
CA VAL A 112 -1.99 -5.84 6.59
C VAL A 112 -2.06 -5.80 5.06
N PHE A 113 -2.81 -4.85 4.52
CA PHE A 113 -2.81 -4.50 3.11
C PHE A 113 -1.96 -3.25 2.89
N LEU A 114 -1.02 -3.31 1.95
CA LEU A 114 -0.17 -2.18 1.59
C LEU A 114 -0.57 -1.65 0.21
N PHE A 115 -0.77 -0.34 0.13
CA PHE A 115 -0.99 0.42 -1.11
C PHE A 115 0.11 1.48 -1.17
N CYS A 116 1.30 1.05 -1.59
CA CYS A 116 2.51 1.85 -1.56
C CYS A 116 2.90 2.26 -2.98
N GLY A 117 2.36 3.37 -3.42
CA GLY A 117 2.57 3.94 -4.75
C GLY A 117 3.67 4.98 -4.79
N GLN A 118 4.27 5.15 -5.96
CA GLN A 118 5.21 6.24 -6.23
C GLN A 118 4.55 7.63 -6.18
N ARG A 119 3.22 7.68 -6.36
CA ARG A 119 2.42 8.91 -6.35
C ARG A 119 1.07 8.66 -5.67
N ALA A 120 0.42 9.73 -5.22
CA ALA A 120 -0.94 9.63 -4.66
C ALA A 120 -1.95 9.02 -5.66
N ILE A 121 -1.82 9.32 -6.95
CA ILE A 121 -2.67 8.73 -7.99
C ILE A 121 -2.46 7.21 -8.13
N THR A 122 -1.23 6.70 -7.93
CA THR A 122 -0.98 5.26 -8.01
C THR A 122 -1.48 4.52 -6.78
N ASN A 123 -1.53 5.17 -5.61
CA ASN A 123 -2.25 4.65 -4.44
C ASN A 123 -3.74 4.46 -4.74
N GLN A 124 -4.40 5.50 -5.26
CA GLN A 124 -5.81 5.44 -5.65
C GLN A 124 -6.04 4.34 -6.71
N ALA A 125 -5.17 4.24 -7.71
CA ALA A 125 -5.27 3.21 -8.73
C ALA A 125 -5.22 1.80 -8.13
N ALA A 126 -4.31 1.54 -7.18
CA ALA A 126 -4.26 0.26 -6.47
C ALA A 126 -5.50 0.00 -5.61
N THR A 127 -6.01 1.02 -4.92
CA THR A 127 -7.25 0.90 -4.16
C THR A 127 -8.42 0.51 -5.05
N ARG A 128 -8.61 1.23 -6.15
CA ARG A 128 -9.63 0.94 -7.17
C ARG A 128 -9.47 -0.45 -7.75
N TYR A 129 -8.23 -0.86 -8.00
CA TYR A 129 -7.92 -2.20 -8.49
C TYR A 129 -8.40 -3.27 -7.50
N VAL A 130 -8.09 -3.13 -6.20
CA VAL A 130 -8.55 -4.07 -5.17
C VAL A 130 -10.08 -4.07 -5.09
N ALA A 131 -10.72 -2.90 -5.00
CA ALA A 131 -12.18 -2.82 -4.92
C ALA A 131 -12.87 -3.61 -6.06
N ARG A 132 -12.34 -3.50 -7.29
CA ARG A 132 -12.88 -4.18 -8.48
C ARG A 132 -12.47 -5.65 -8.63
N ASN A 133 -11.36 -6.06 -8.02
CA ASN A 133 -10.76 -7.39 -8.26
C ASN A 133 -10.61 -8.23 -6.98
N HIS A 134 -11.17 -7.80 -5.85
CA HIS A 134 -10.99 -8.48 -4.56
C HIS A 134 -11.40 -9.95 -4.59
N GLU A 135 -12.47 -10.31 -5.30
CA GLU A 135 -12.88 -11.71 -5.47
C GLU A 135 -11.86 -12.53 -6.27
N LYS A 136 -11.32 -11.95 -7.35
CA LYS A 136 -10.27 -12.58 -8.17
C LYS A 136 -8.99 -12.77 -7.37
N LEU A 137 -8.60 -11.76 -6.59
CA LEU A 137 -7.44 -11.81 -5.69
C LEU A 137 -7.64 -12.89 -4.62
N ARG A 138 -8.82 -12.93 -3.99
CA ARG A 138 -9.20 -13.96 -3.02
C ARG A 138 -9.15 -15.36 -3.63
N ARG A 139 -9.67 -15.54 -4.84
CA ARG A 139 -9.62 -16.84 -5.53
C ARG A 139 -8.20 -17.27 -5.87
N LYS A 140 -7.33 -16.34 -6.28
CA LYS A 140 -5.96 -16.63 -6.69
C LYS A 140 -5.03 -16.91 -5.50
N HIS A 141 -5.13 -16.10 -4.44
CA HIS A 141 -4.18 -16.12 -3.32
C HIS A 141 -4.77 -16.72 -2.04
N GLY A 142 -6.09 -16.88 -1.96
CA GLY A 142 -6.77 -17.33 -0.75
C GLY A 142 -6.49 -16.41 0.43
N GLY A 143 -6.27 -17.01 1.61
CA GLY A 143 -5.82 -16.32 2.81
C GLY A 143 -4.31 -16.13 2.91
N LYS A 144 -3.53 -16.44 1.86
CA LYS A 144 -2.06 -16.36 1.89
C LYS A 144 -1.57 -14.95 1.64
N SER A 145 -0.34 -14.67 2.07
CA SER A 145 0.34 -13.42 1.72
C SER A 145 0.58 -13.34 0.21
N PHE A 146 0.50 -12.14 -0.34
CA PHE A 146 0.91 -11.83 -1.71
C PHE A 146 1.49 -10.42 -1.79
N CYS A 147 2.33 -10.20 -2.79
CA CYS A 147 2.89 -8.90 -3.12
C CYS A 147 2.92 -8.77 -4.65
N LEU A 148 2.32 -7.70 -5.17
CA LEU A 148 2.21 -7.41 -6.60
C LEU A 148 2.80 -6.03 -6.86
N LEU A 149 3.66 -5.94 -7.87
CA LEU A 149 4.02 -4.67 -8.47
C LEU A 149 3.07 -4.43 -9.64
N LEU A 150 2.25 -3.38 -9.56
CA LEU A 150 1.36 -2.96 -10.62
C LEU A 150 1.96 -1.73 -11.31
N LYS A 151 1.75 -1.64 -12.63
CA LYS A 151 2.10 -0.50 -13.49
C LYS A 151 0.82 0.17 -13.94
#